data_AF-A0A9X6ACJ9-F1
#
_entry.id   AF-A0A9X6ACJ9-F1
#
_cell.length_a   1.000
_cell.length_b   1.000
_cell.length_c   1.000
_cell.angle_alpha   90.00
_cell.angle_beta   90.00
_cell.angle_gamma   90.00
#
_symmetry.space_group_name_H-M   'P 1'
#
loop_
_entity.id
_entity.type
_entity.pdbx_description
1 polymer ?
#
loop_
_entity_poly.entity_id
_entity_poly.type
_entity_poly.pdbx_seq_one_letter_code
_entity_poly.pdbx_strand_id
1 'polypeptide(L)' 'MTILCVRFQLPPMYEAALPGLLGLLEEFTPVIEAPPPDRVLVDLRGAERYFGRTAVEFASLIRVRAL' A
#
# COMPACT_ATOMS: atom_id res chain seq x y z
N MET A 1 -9.48 -6.07 12.61
CA MET A 1 -8.78 -6.48 11.38
C MET A 1 -8.52 -5.21 10.60
N THR A 2 -7.26 -4.77 10.49
CA THR A 2 -6.93 -3.45 9.93
C THR A 2 -6.44 -3.63 8.50
N ILE A 3 -7.35 -3.43 7.55
CA ILE A 3 -7.04 -3.48 6.12
C ILE A 3 -7.02 -2.05 5.59
N LEU A 4 -5.90 -1.66 4.97
CA LEU A 4 -5.77 -0.40 4.27
C LEU A 4 -6.06 -0.62 2.78
N CYS A 5 -7.00 0.13 2.22
CA CYS A 5 -7.22 0.17 0.78
C CYS A 5 -6.42 1.33 0.18
N VAL A 6 -5.43 1.01 -0.64
CA VAL A 6 -4.63 1.97 -1.40
C VAL A 6 -5.15 2.00 -2.84
N ARG A 7 -5.40 3.20 -3.36
CA ARG A 7 -5.83 3.40 -4.74
C ARG A 7 -4.79 4.22 -5.49
N PHE A 8 -4.26 3.68 -6.57
CA PHE A 8 -3.27 4.35 -7.41
C PHE A 8 -3.95 5.12 -8.53
N GLN A 9 -3.84 6.44 -8.52
CA GLN A 9 -4.35 7.29 -9.59
C GLN A 9 -3.30 7.43 -10.69
N LEU A 10 -2.95 6.33 -11.35
CA LEU A 10 -1.95 6.30 -12.42
C LEU A 10 -2.61 6.63 -13.77
N PRO A 11 -2.18 7.69 -14.48
CA PRO A 11 -2.48 7.84 -15.89
C PRO A 11 -1.92 6.63 -16.69
N PRO A 12 -2.51 6.25 -17.84
CA PRO A 12 -2.06 5.09 -18.63
C PRO A 12 -0.57 5.08 -18.97
N MET A 13 0.05 6.26 -19.13
CA MET A 13 1.49 6.41 -19.39
C MET A 13 2.39 5.91 -18.24
N TYR A 14 1.83 5.74 -17.03
CA TYR A 14 2.55 5.33 -15.82
C TYR A 14 2.17 3.93 -15.33
N GLU A 15 1.44 3.12 -16.11
CA GLU A 15 1.13 1.72 -15.73
C GLU A 15 2.40 0.89 -15.41
N ALA A 16 3.52 1.19 -16.09
CA ALA A 16 4.80 0.55 -15.83
C ALA A 16 5.36 0.81 -14.41
N ALA A 17 4.85 1.81 -13.69
CA ALA A 17 5.23 2.08 -12.30
C ALA A 17 4.47 1.20 -11.29
N LEU A 18 3.38 0.53 -11.70
CA LEU A 18 2.55 -0.28 -10.80
C LEU A 18 3.34 -1.36 -10.06
N PRO A 19 4.24 -2.15 -10.69
CA PRO A 19 5.06 -3.14 -9.96
C PRO A 19 5.94 -2.51 -8.87
N GLY A 20 6.50 -1.32 -9.11
CA GLY A 20 7.30 -0.61 -8.11
C GLY A 20 6.47 -0.14 -6.92
N LEU A 21 5.26 0.33 -7.18
CA LEU A 21 4.31 0.74 -6.15
C LEU A 21 3.81 -0.46 -5.32
N LEU A 22 3.63 -1.62 -5.94
CA LEU A 22 3.34 -2.87 -5.23
C LEU A 22 4.51 -3.29 -4.33
N GLY A 23 5.74 -3.26 -4.86
CA GLY A 23 6.95 -3.55 -4.08
C GLY A 23 7.11 -2.63 -2.86
N LEU A 24 6.75 -1.34 -2.99
CA LEU A 24 6.71 -0.41 -1.86
C LEU A 24 5.72 -0.87 -0.78
N LEU A 25 4.53 -1.36 -1.15
CA LEU A 25 3.55 -1.84 -0.18
C LEU A 25 4.02 -3.14 0.52
N GLU A 26 4.73 -4.00 -0.19
CA GLU A 26 5.33 -5.22 0.36
C GLU A 26 6.37 -4.95 1.47
N GLU A 27 7.00 -3.77 1.48
CA GLU A 27 7.91 -3.36 2.57
C GLU A 27 7.19 -3.24 3.93
N PHE A 28 5.89 -3.00 3.93
CA PHE A 28 5.10 -2.86 5.16
C PHE A 28 4.47 -4.18 5.60
N THR A 29 4.03 -4.99 4.65
CA THR A 29 3.39 -6.29 4.92
C THR A 29 3.50 -7.21 3.72
N PRO A 30 3.74 -8.52 3.94
CA PRO A 30 3.71 -9.50 2.85
C PRO A 30 2.28 -9.87 2.44
N VAL A 31 1.25 -9.43 3.18
CA VAL A 31 -0.15 -9.79 2.92
C VAL A 31 -0.82 -8.67 2.14
N ILE A 32 -0.79 -8.82 0.81
CA ILE A 32 -1.39 -7.89 -0.15
C ILE A 32 -2.37 -8.62 -1.07
N GLU A 33 -3.43 -7.92 -1.46
CA GLU A 33 -4.35 -8.35 -2.52
C GLU A 33 -4.52 -7.18 -3.49
N ALA A 34 -4.33 -7.40 -4.79
CA ALA A 34 -4.41 -6.35 -5.81
C ALA A 34 -5.65 -6.54 -6.71
N PRO A 35 -6.87 -6.22 -6.22
CA PRO A 35 -8.06 -6.30 -7.05
C PRO A 35 -8.00 -5.25 -8.17
N PRO A 36 -8.27 -5.62 -9.44
CA PRO A 36 -8.33 -4.68 -10.56
C PRO A 36 -9.37 -3.55 -10.33
N PRO A 37 -9.22 -2.37 -10.97
CA PRO A 37 -8.15 -1.99 -11.91
C PRO A 37 -6.96 -1.24 -11.27
N ASP A 38 -7.13 -0.62 -10.10
CA ASP A 38 -6.16 0.34 -9.54
C ASP A 38 -6.05 0.28 -8.01
N ARG A 39 -6.57 -0.78 -7.39
CA ARG A 39 -6.66 -0.90 -5.92
C ARG A 39 -5.78 -2.01 -5.40
N VAL A 40 -5.28 -1.79 -4.20
CA VAL A 40 -4.55 -2.78 -3.41
C VAL A 40 -5.07 -2.75 -1.98
N LEU A 41 -5.37 -3.91 -1.45
CA LEU A 41 -5.72 -4.14 -0.06
C LEU A 41 -4.47 -4.64 0.66
N VAL A 42 -4.17 -4.02 1.79
CA VAL A 42 -2.92 -4.22 2.53
C VAL A 42 -3.29 -4.54 3.97
N ASP A 43 -2.94 -5.73 4.46
CA ASP A 43 -3.19 -6.10 5.86
C ASP A 43 -2.07 -5.59 6.76
N LEU A 44 -2.38 -4.57 7.56
CA LEU A 44 -1.41 -3.89 8.41
C LEU A 44 -1.33 -4.48 9.83
N ARG A 45 -2.09 -5.54 10.17
CA ARG A 45 -2.11 -6.07 11.55
C ARG A 45 -0.72 -6.40 12.09
N GLY A 46 0.13 -7.02 11.27
CA GLY A 46 1.51 -7.34 11.64
C GLY A 46 2.36 -6.08 11.80
N ALA A 47 2.21 -5.14 10.88
CA ALA A 47 2.94 -3.87 10.86
C ALA A 47 2.57 -2.98 12.05
N GLU A 48 1.29 -2.83 12.38
CA GLU A 48 0.82 -2.06 13.53
C GLU A 48 1.43 -2.60 14.83
N ARG A 49 1.48 -3.92 14.99
CA ARG A 49 2.08 -4.57 16.16
C ARG A 49 3.61 -4.42 16.19
N TYR A 50 4.27 -4.54 15.05
CA TYR A 50 5.74 -4.51 14.97
C TYR A 50 6.30 -3.10 15.14
N PHE A 51 5.71 -2.12 14.44
CA PHE A 51 6.19 -0.75 14.42
C PHE A 51 5.51 0.15 15.46
N GLY A 52 4.43 -0.31 16.12
CA GLY A 52 3.68 0.48 17.10
C GLY A 52 2.99 1.71 16.49
N ARG A 53 2.61 1.64 15.21
CA ARG A 53 1.97 2.73 14.46
C ARG A 53 0.57 2.33 14.02
N THR A 54 -0.29 3.32 13.83
CA THR A 54 -1.66 3.16 13.34
C THR A 54 -1.71 3.07 11.81
N ALA A 55 -2.78 2.48 11.28
CA ALA A 55 -3.06 2.49 9.84
C ALA A 55 -3.05 3.89 9.20
N VAL A 56 -3.46 4.94 9.93
CA VAL A 56 -3.45 6.32 9.42
C VAL A 56 -2.04 6.85 9.25
N GLU A 57 -1.15 6.52 10.18
CA GLU A 57 0.28 6.88 10.09
C GLU A 57 0.96 6.10 8.95
N PHE A 58 0.63 4.82 8.76
CA PHE A 58 1.10 4.06 7.60
C PHE A 58 0.59 4.63 6.28
N ALA A 59 -0.69 4.99 6.19
CA ALA A 59 -1.25 5.61 4.99
C ALA A 59 -0.51 6.91 4.63
N SER A 60 -0.13 7.70 5.65
CA SER A 60 0.65 8.92 5.46
C SER A 60 2.06 8.63 4.93
N LEU A 61 2.74 7.60 5.46
CA LEU A 61 4.06 7.17 4.99
C LEU A 61 4.01 6.64 3.55
N ILE A 62 3.06 5.76 3.25
CA ILE A 62 2.85 5.19 1.92
C ILE A 62 2.63 6.32 0.90
N ARG A 63 1.79 7.31 1.26
CA ARG A 63 1.52 8.45 0.38
C ARG A 63 2.78 9.22 0.04
N VAL A 64 3.61 9.55 1.03
CA VAL A 64 4.85 10.32 0.80
C VAL A 64 5.85 9.54 -0.04
N ARG A 65 5.95 8.22 0.15
CA ARG A 65 6.90 7.37 -0.59
C ARG A 65 6.45 7.02 -2.01
N ALA A 66 5.17 7.21 -2.33
CA ALA A 66 4.58 6.96 -3.64
C ALA A 66 4.51 8.21 -4.55
N LEU A 67 5.01 9.37 -4.09
CA LEU A 67 5.18 10.60 -4.88
C LEU A 67 6.53 10.62 -5.60
#